data_AF-A0A6H5L1Q0-F1
#
_entry.id   AF-A0A6H5L1Q0-F1
#
_cell.length_a   1.000
_cell.length_b   1.000
_cell.length_c   1.000
_cell.angle_alpha   90.00
_cell.angle_beta   90.00
_cell.angle_gamma   90.00
#
_symmetry.space_group_name_H-M   'P 1'
#
loop_
_entity.id
_entity.type
_entity.pdbx_description
1 polymer ?
#
loop_
_entity_poly.entity_id
_entity_poly.type
_entity_poly.pdbx_seq_one_letter_code
_entity_poly.pdbx_strand_id
1 'polypeptide(L)'
;MASGLGNYMMKSVGPSRTGTTSPAKQLYRAIAKEVPRILTIYDVDMDFAQARAAIALYFRNNGHLKDPRVVDALVMKGYMDLEETTMQYKQKTHLLRLLNPSAHNDARAVKDDFMDKFMAGTS
;
A
#
# COMPACT_ATOMS: atom_id res chain seq x y z
N MET A 1 -14.20 12.30 -18.75
CA MET A 1 -13.68 10.93 -18.62
C MET A 1 -14.14 10.39 -17.28
N ALA A 2 -15.12 9.48 -17.24
CA ALA A 2 -15.55 8.88 -15.98
C ALA A 2 -14.37 8.06 -15.43
N SER A 3 -13.85 8.46 -14.27
CA SER A 3 -12.77 7.76 -13.57
C SER A 3 -13.20 6.32 -13.32
N GLY A 4 -12.56 5.36 -14.00
CA GLY A 4 -12.86 3.93 -13.87
C GLY A 4 -12.80 3.41 -12.43
N LEU A 5 -12.10 4.14 -11.54
CA LEU A 5 -12.00 3.93 -10.10
C LEU A 5 -13.34 3.99 -9.36
N GLY A 6 -14.24 4.90 -9.73
CA GLY A 6 -15.58 4.98 -9.12
C GLY A 6 -16.38 3.68 -9.33
N ASN A 7 -16.19 3.05 -10.48
CA ASN A 7 -16.80 1.75 -10.79
C ASN A 7 -16.17 0.59 -9.99
N TYR A 8 -14.89 0.68 -9.61
CA TYR A 8 -14.23 -0.31 -8.74
C TYR A 8 -14.67 -0.17 -7.28
N MET A 9 -14.74 1.06 -6.76
CA MET A 9 -15.23 1.31 -5.40
C MET A 9 -16.66 0.81 -5.22
N MET A 10 -17.56 1.16 -6.15
CA MET A 10 -18.98 0.80 -6.09
C MET A 10 -19.23 -0.70 -6.20
N LYS A 11 -18.37 -1.45 -6.90
CA LYS A 11 -18.40 -2.93 -6.94
C LYS A 11 -17.87 -3.59 -5.69
N SER A 12 -17.04 -2.90 -4.90
CA SER A 12 -16.40 -3.47 -3.70
C SER A 12 -17.17 -3.26 -2.38
N VAL A 13 -18.04 -2.24 -2.29
CA VAL A 13 -18.69 -1.81 -1.03
C VAL A 13 -20.20 -2.19 -0.96
N GLY A 14 -20.73 -2.90 -1.96
CA GLY A 14 -22.16 -3.26 -2.02
C GLY A 14 -22.62 -4.32 -0.99
N PRO A 15 -23.91 -4.31 -0.58
CA PRO A 15 -24.46 -5.14 0.51
C PRO A 15 -24.58 -6.65 0.20
N SER A 16 -24.08 -7.13 -0.95
CA SER A 16 -24.17 -8.54 -1.31
C SER A 16 -22.89 -9.01 -1.99
N ARG A 17 -22.04 -9.69 -1.21
CA ARG A 17 -20.84 -10.40 -1.69
C ARG A 17 -21.25 -11.68 -2.43
N THR A 18 -21.90 -11.56 -3.57
CA THR A 18 -22.28 -12.71 -4.42
C THR A 18 -21.15 -13.16 -5.34
N GLY A 19 -20.06 -12.40 -5.42
CA GLY A 19 -18.87 -12.73 -6.21
C GLY A 19 -17.81 -13.48 -5.39
N THR A 20 -17.20 -14.51 -5.99
CA THR A 20 -16.11 -15.32 -5.43
C THR A 20 -14.78 -14.56 -5.26
N THR A 21 -14.68 -13.32 -5.74
CA THR A 21 -13.42 -12.56 -5.74
C THR A 21 -13.30 -11.62 -4.56
N SER A 22 -12.33 -11.88 -3.68
CA SER A 22 -11.98 -11.02 -2.54
C SER A 22 -11.80 -9.54 -2.95
N PRO A 23 -12.44 -8.57 -2.27
CA PRO A 23 -12.29 -7.13 -2.54
C PRO A 23 -10.83 -6.65 -2.51
N ALA A 24 -10.02 -7.18 -1.59
CA ALA A 24 -8.60 -6.88 -1.51
C ALA A 24 -7.81 -7.30 -2.76
N LYS A 25 -8.17 -8.44 -3.38
CA LYS A 25 -7.56 -8.88 -4.65
C LYS A 25 -7.94 -7.96 -5.81
N GLN A 26 -9.16 -7.43 -5.82
CA GLN A 26 -9.60 -6.48 -6.85
C GLN A 26 -8.82 -5.17 -6.73
N LEU A 27 -8.68 -4.65 -5.50
CA LEU A 27 -7.88 -3.46 -5.24
C LEU A 27 -6.41 -3.66 -5.65
N TYR A 28 -5.79 -4.79 -5.29
CA TYR A 28 -4.41 -5.09 -5.70
C TYR A 28 -4.23 -5.06 -7.22
N ARG A 29 -5.19 -5.63 -7.98
CA ARG A 29 -5.15 -5.63 -9.45
C ARG A 29 -5.36 -4.22 -10.02
N ALA A 30 -6.20 -3.40 -9.39
CA ALA A 30 -6.39 -2.01 -9.80
C ALA A 30 -5.10 -1.20 -9.60
N ILE A 31 -4.49 -1.31 -8.42
CA ILE A 31 -3.20 -0.65 -8.13
C ILE A 31 -2.14 -1.12 -9.13
N ALA A 32 -1.95 -2.43 -9.30
CA ALA A 32 -0.90 -2.97 -10.16
C ALA A 32 -0.97 -2.51 -11.64
N LYS A 33 -2.16 -2.13 -12.13
CA LYS A 33 -2.33 -1.55 -13.47
C LYS A 33 -1.86 -0.10 -13.56
N GLU A 34 -2.07 0.69 -12.50
CA GLU A 34 -1.70 2.11 -12.48
C GLU A 34 -0.23 2.33 -12.08
N VAL A 35 0.41 1.36 -11.41
CA VAL A 35 1.79 1.49 -10.92
C VAL A 35 2.79 1.97 -12.00
N PRO A 36 2.85 1.43 -13.24
CA PRO A 36 3.83 1.90 -14.23
C PRO A 36 3.65 3.39 -14.52
N ARG A 37 2.40 3.83 -14.68
CA ARG A 37 2.05 5.22 -14.92
C ARG A 37 2.42 6.11 -13.73
N ILE A 38 2.14 5.66 -12.51
CA ILE A 38 2.48 6.37 -11.27
C ILE A 38 3.99 6.56 -11.15
N LEU A 39 4.79 5.51 -11.37
CA LEU A 39 6.26 5.60 -11.31
C LEU A 39 6.81 6.63 -12.29
N THR A 40 6.26 6.70 -13.50
CA THR A 40 6.66 7.69 -14.52
C THR A 40 6.24 9.11 -14.12
N ILE A 41 4.99 9.32 -13.70
CA ILE A 41 4.48 10.65 -13.33
C ILE A 41 5.27 11.27 -12.16
N TYR A 42 5.67 10.43 -11.21
CA TYR A 42 6.37 10.85 -10.01
C TYR A 42 7.88 10.74 -10.12
N ASP A 43 8.40 10.36 -11.28
CA ASP A 43 9.82 10.23 -11.57
C ASP A 43 10.53 9.35 -10.50
N VAL A 44 9.96 8.18 -10.20
CA VAL A 44 10.49 7.28 -9.16
C VAL A 44 11.44 6.28 -9.79
N ASP A 45 12.72 6.32 -9.37
CA ASP A 45 13.78 5.40 -9.78
C ASP A 45 13.67 4.02 -9.11
N MET A 46 12.54 3.34 -9.30
CA MET A 46 12.29 2.00 -8.77
C MET A 46 11.78 1.10 -9.89
N ASP A 47 12.27 -0.14 -9.92
CA ASP A 47 11.78 -1.11 -10.89
C ASP A 47 10.30 -1.49 -10.62
N PHE A 48 9.56 -1.77 -11.69
CA PHE A 48 8.15 -2.13 -11.60
C PHE A 48 7.92 -3.39 -10.76
N ALA A 49 8.81 -4.39 -10.85
CA ALA A 49 8.69 -5.60 -10.05
C ALA A 49 8.93 -5.32 -8.56
N GLN A 50 9.90 -4.43 -8.25
CA GLN A 50 10.17 -3.99 -6.89
C GLN A 50 8.98 -3.24 -6.28
N ALA A 51 8.40 -2.28 -7.01
CA ALA A 51 7.22 -1.54 -6.57
C ALA A 51 6.03 -2.48 -6.30
N ARG A 52 5.79 -3.45 -7.19
CA ARG A 52 4.75 -4.47 -7.00
C ARG A 52 5.00 -5.38 -5.81
N ALA A 53 6.25 -5.73 -5.54
CA ALA A 53 6.63 -6.54 -4.38
C ALA A 53 6.39 -5.76 -3.07
N ALA A 54 6.75 -4.47 -3.02
CA ALA A 54 6.48 -3.60 -1.88
C ALA A 54 4.96 -3.49 -1.61
N ILE A 55 4.16 -3.26 -2.65
CA ILE A 55 2.70 -3.22 -2.53
C ILE A 55 2.18 -4.58 -2.02
N ALA A 56 2.65 -5.71 -2.58
CA ALA A 56 2.24 -7.03 -2.12
C ALA A 56 2.58 -7.29 -0.64
N LEU A 57 3.73 -6.79 -0.16
CA LEU A 57 4.11 -6.87 1.24
C LEU A 57 3.12 -6.10 2.13
N TYR A 58 2.69 -4.89 1.73
CA TYR A 58 1.65 -4.13 2.44
C TYR A 58 0.33 -4.90 2.60
N PHE A 59 -0.10 -5.60 1.55
CA PHE A 59 -1.29 -6.46 1.64
C PHE A 59 -1.07 -7.66 2.57
N ARG A 60 0.12 -8.28 2.53
CA ARG A 60 0.46 -9.43 3.39
C ARG A 60 0.57 -9.05 4.86
N ASN A 61 1.11 -7.87 5.18
CA ASN A 61 1.19 -7.37 6.55
C ASN A 61 -0.20 -7.28 7.22
N ASN A 62 -1.24 -6.97 6.44
CA ASN A 62 -2.62 -6.93 6.89
C ASN A 62 -3.36 -8.27 6.80
N GLY A 63 -2.69 -9.36 6.39
CA GLY A 63 -3.30 -10.67 6.15
C GLY A 63 -3.82 -11.37 7.42
N HIS A 64 -3.45 -10.90 8.60
CA HIS A 64 -3.93 -11.41 9.88
C HIS A 64 -5.35 -10.92 10.24
N LEU A 65 -5.84 -9.87 9.58
CA LEU A 65 -7.14 -9.28 9.85
C LEU A 65 -8.26 -10.14 9.27
N LYS A 66 -9.17 -10.61 10.13
CA LYS A 66 -10.29 -11.50 9.77
C LYS A 66 -11.65 -10.81 9.77
N ASP A 67 -11.79 -9.70 10.50
CA ASP A 67 -13.07 -8.97 10.57
C ASP A 67 -13.40 -8.36 9.20
N PRO A 68 -14.51 -8.77 8.56
CA PRO A 68 -14.88 -8.27 7.25
C PRO A 68 -15.08 -6.75 7.19
N ARG A 69 -15.54 -6.12 8.28
CA ARG A 69 -15.78 -4.67 8.34
C ARG A 69 -14.47 -3.89 8.28
N VAL A 70 -13.45 -4.39 8.99
CA VAL A 70 -12.10 -3.81 8.98
C VAL A 70 -11.48 -3.98 7.59
N VAL A 71 -11.66 -5.16 6.97
CA VAL A 71 -11.18 -5.41 5.61
C VAL A 71 -11.84 -4.44 4.62
N ASP A 72 -13.15 -4.23 4.71
CA ASP A 72 -13.86 -3.32 3.80
C ASP A 72 -13.43 -1.87 4.00
N ALA A 73 -13.22 -1.42 5.25
CA ALA A 73 -12.69 -0.10 5.55
C ALA A 73 -11.28 0.10 4.98
N LEU A 74 -10.40 -0.91 5.10
CA LEU A 74 -9.04 -0.86 4.55
C LEU A 74 -9.04 -0.86 3.02
N VAL A 75 -9.93 -1.64 2.39
CA VAL A 75 -10.08 -1.65 0.93
C VAL A 75 -10.57 -0.29 0.43
N MET A 76 -11.56 0.30 1.09
CA MET A 76 -12.03 1.65 0.78
C MET A 76 -10.91 2.68 0.92
N LYS A 77 -10.15 2.63 2.02
CA LYS A 77 -8.97 3.47 2.22
C LYS A 77 -7.95 3.31 1.09
N GLY A 78 -7.66 2.08 0.67
CA GLY A 78 -6.72 1.82 -0.42
C GLY A 78 -7.18 2.37 -1.78
N TYR A 79 -8.49 2.36 -2.07
CA TYR A 79 -9.01 3.00 -3.28
C TYR A 79 -8.90 4.53 -3.23
N MET A 80 -9.21 5.14 -2.08
CA MET A 80 -9.02 6.59 -1.90
C MET A 80 -7.54 6.97 -2.09
N ASP A 81 -6.63 6.18 -1.52
CA ASP A 81 -5.18 6.38 -1.63
C ASP A 81 -4.69 6.31 -3.09
N LEU A 82 -5.24 5.37 -3.87
CA LEU A 82 -4.96 5.21 -5.29
C LEU A 82 -5.51 6.40 -6.11
N GLU A 83 -6.70 6.90 -5.77
CA GLU A 83 -7.30 8.05 -6.43
C GLU A 83 -6.47 9.32 -6.19
N GLU A 84 -6.11 9.62 -4.95
CA GLU A 84 -5.24 10.74 -4.58
C GLU A 84 -3.90 10.70 -5.34
N THR A 85 -3.33 9.50 -5.48
CA THR A 85 -2.08 9.29 -6.22
C THR A 85 -2.27 9.52 -7.72
N THR A 86 -3.35 9.00 -8.29
CA THR A 86 -3.63 9.10 -9.74
C THR A 86 -3.99 10.54 -10.13
N MET A 87 -4.68 11.26 -9.26
CA MET A 87 -5.04 12.68 -9.43
C MET A 87 -3.89 13.63 -9.09
N GLN A 88 -2.72 13.11 -8.70
CA GLN A 88 -1.55 13.91 -8.35
C GLN A 88 -1.76 14.84 -7.15
N TYR A 89 -2.63 14.47 -6.22
CA TYR A 89 -2.84 15.22 -4.96
C TYR A 89 -1.71 14.96 -3.95
N LYS A 90 -0.93 13.90 -4.14
CA LYS A 90 0.24 13.57 -3.33
C LYS A 90 1.54 14.04 -4.01
N GLN A 91 2.58 14.19 -3.19
CA GLN A 91 3.97 14.41 -3.63
C GLN A 91 4.79 13.11 -3.66
N LYS A 92 5.89 13.08 -4.42
CA LYS A 92 6.85 11.95 -4.56
C LYS A 92 7.28 11.35 -3.20
N THR A 93 7.48 12.20 -2.19
CA THR A 93 7.86 11.79 -0.83
C THR A 93 6.85 10.84 -0.17
N HIS A 94 5.56 11.06 -0.40
CA HIS A 94 4.48 10.20 0.12
C HIS A 94 4.53 8.81 -0.53
N LEU A 95 4.83 8.73 -1.83
CA LEU A 95 4.97 7.47 -2.54
C LEU A 95 6.22 6.70 -2.13
N LEU A 96 7.37 7.38 -2.01
CA LEU A 96 8.61 6.74 -1.57
C LEU A 96 8.46 6.16 -0.17
N ARG A 97 7.76 6.88 0.73
CA ARG A 97 7.44 6.39 2.07
C ARG A 97 6.57 5.12 2.03
N LEU A 98 5.59 5.06 1.13
CA LEU A 98 4.74 3.89 0.96
C LEU A 98 5.49 2.71 0.30
N LEU A 99 6.32 2.96 -0.71
CA LEU A 99 7.03 1.92 -1.46
C LEU A 99 8.26 1.40 -0.73
N ASN A 100 8.74 2.11 0.29
CA ASN A 100 9.94 1.76 1.04
C ASN A 100 9.60 1.57 2.53
N PRO A 101 8.96 0.45 2.91
CA PRO A 101 8.60 0.19 4.31
C PRO A 101 9.82 0.13 5.24
N SER A 102 11.01 -0.18 4.70
CA SER A 102 12.27 -0.10 5.43
C SER A 102 12.74 1.32 5.72
N ALA A 103 12.22 2.35 5.04
CA ALA A 103 12.49 3.75 5.36
C ALA A 103 11.62 4.26 6.53
N HIS A 104 10.55 3.53 6.88
CA HIS A 104 9.78 3.74 8.12
C HIS A 104 10.42 3.07 9.33
N ASN A 105 11.30 2.10 9.09
CA ASN A 105 12.32 1.80 10.06
C ASN A 105 13.29 2.98 10.01
N ASP A 106 12.99 4.01 10.81
CA ASP A 106 14.02 4.90 11.31
C ASP A 106 15.25 4.04 11.67
N ALA A 107 16.43 4.64 11.71
CA ALA A 107 17.71 4.04 12.10
C ALA A 107 17.73 3.25 13.46
N ARG A 108 16.58 2.96 14.06
CA ARG A 108 16.27 2.18 15.27
C ARG A 108 15.82 0.73 15.03
N ALA A 109 15.62 0.27 13.80
CA ALA A 109 15.45 -1.18 13.54
C ALA A 109 16.78 -1.87 13.20
N VAL A 110 17.90 -1.26 13.60
CA VAL A 110 19.03 -2.08 14.05
C VAL A 110 18.41 -2.98 15.11
N LYS A 111 18.48 -4.29 14.92
CA LYS A 111 18.27 -5.20 16.05
C LYS A 111 19.35 -4.79 17.04
N ASP A 112 19.02 -3.92 17.99
CA ASP A 112 19.91 -3.58 19.08
C ASP A 112 20.15 -4.89 19.82
N ASP A 113 21.19 -5.60 19.41
CA ASP A 113 21.69 -6.72 20.16
C ASP A 113 22.09 -6.17 21.52
N PHE A 114 21.96 -6.98 22.56
CA PHE A 114 22.32 -6.56 23.92
C PHE A 114 23.72 -5.92 23.96
N MET A 115 24.64 -6.43 23.14
CA MET A 115 26.00 -5.94 23.00
C MET A 115 26.09 -4.51 22.44
N ASP A 116 25.23 -4.12 21.50
CA ASP A 116 25.24 -2.76 20.92
C ASP A 116 24.79 -1.72 21.95
N LYS A 117 23.79 -2.04 22.77
CA LYS A 117 23.33 -1.21 23.89
C LYS A 117 24.35 -1.12 25.02
N PHE A 118 25.00 -2.25 25.33
CA PHE A 118 26.05 -2.32 26.34
C PHE A 118 27.27 -1.46 25.95
N MET A 119 27.71 -1.54 24.69
CA MET A 119 28.82 -0.73 24.17
C MET A 119 28.50 0.76 24.05
N ALA A 120 27.24 1.12 23.79
CA ALA A 120 26.79 2.51 23.70
C ALA A 120 26.59 3.20 25.06
N GLY A 121 26.78 2.50 26.19
CA GLY A 121 26.71 3.08 27.54
C GLY A 121 25.33 3.65 27.92
N THR A 122 24.29 3.28 27.18
CA THR A 122 22.91 3.72 27.41
C THR A 122 22.17 2.59 28.12
N SER A 123 22.41 2.43 29.43
CA SER A 123 21.69 1.49 30.31
C SER A 123 20.59 2.18 31.10
#